data_AF-A0A4P9VR82-F1
#
_entry.id   AF-A0A4P9VR82-F1
#
_cell.length_a   1.000
_cell.length_b   1.000
_cell.length_c   1.000
_cell.angle_alpha   90.00
_cell.angle_beta   90.00
_cell.angle_gamma   90.00
#
_symmetry.space_group_name_H-M   'P 1'
#
loop_
_entity.id
_entity.type
_entity.pdbx_description
1 polymer ?
#
loop_
_entity_poly.entity_id
_entity_poly.type
_entity_poly.pdbx_seq_one_letter_code
_entity_poly.pdbx_strand_id
1 'polypeptide(L)'
;MFVFKVKKGINQVIKVSERNFVDATRREEPFYQTINGKKRHYAYCPACENPVMLIHVHVDNQVVDEDQRTLPMHAKHVKSDVPGLGKYNQAAYDTCPYANPSSSTSKKRREQGAVSDELLWLVKTFPDAIDIIIRRDVGIAASEKLFLAMLTNFKEEEGHLYRYVSKPNLPYSSMYRTKLSGSAKIQTS
;
A
#
# COMPACT_ATOMS: atom_id res chain seq x y z
N MET A 1 2.55 5.76 -8.15
CA MET A 1 2.20 4.46 -7.53
C MET A 1 1.59 3.56 -8.61
N PHE A 2 1.73 2.22 -8.52
CA PHE A 2 1.25 1.27 -9.54
C PHE A 2 -0.01 0.50 -9.13
N VAL A 3 -0.73 1.02 -8.14
CA VAL A 3 -1.98 0.45 -7.63
C VAL A 3 -3.00 1.55 -7.37
N PHE A 4 -4.28 1.21 -7.39
CA PHE A 4 -5.40 2.10 -7.07
C PHE A 4 -6.57 1.32 -6.44
N LYS A 5 -7.59 2.03 -5.95
CA LYS A 5 -8.86 1.44 -5.54
C LYS A 5 -10.04 2.32 -5.97
N VAL A 6 -11.21 1.73 -6.13
CA VAL A 6 -12.44 2.43 -6.57
C VAL A 6 -13.48 2.55 -5.47
N LYS A 7 -13.32 1.84 -4.34
CA LYS A 7 -14.26 1.89 -3.20
C LYS A 7 -13.56 2.17 -1.87
N LYS A 8 -14.00 3.21 -1.16
CA LYS A 8 -13.54 3.54 0.21
C LYS A 8 -14.06 2.54 1.25
N GLY A 9 -13.40 2.49 2.40
CA GLY A 9 -13.76 1.63 3.53
C GLY A 9 -13.45 0.14 3.32
N ILE A 10 -12.97 -0.26 2.15
CA ILE A 10 -12.56 -1.64 1.86
C ILE A 10 -11.08 -1.75 1.50
N ASN A 11 -10.49 -2.89 1.83
CA ASN A 11 -9.15 -3.28 1.43
C ASN A 11 -9.16 -3.77 -0.03
N GLN A 12 -9.21 -2.83 -0.96
CA GLN A 12 -9.12 -3.09 -2.40
C GLN A 12 -7.79 -2.55 -2.92
N VAL A 13 -7.05 -3.40 -3.63
CA VAL A 13 -5.78 -3.05 -4.28
C VAL A 13 -5.84 -3.58 -5.71
N ILE A 14 -5.98 -2.67 -6.67
CA ILE A 14 -6.05 -3.00 -8.10
C ILE A 14 -4.77 -2.54 -8.75
N LYS A 15 -4.08 -3.44 -9.47
CA LYS A 15 -2.89 -3.09 -10.25
C LYS A 15 -3.26 -2.13 -11.37
N VAL A 16 -2.46 -1.08 -11.54
CA VAL A 16 -2.63 -0.13 -12.64
C VAL A 16 -2.44 -0.84 -13.99
N SER A 17 -3.49 -0.82 -14.79
CA SER A 17 -3.51 -1.11 -16.23
C SER A 17 -4.80 -0.52 -16.80
N GLU A 18 -4.86 -0.27 -18.11
CA GLU A 18 -6.07 0.23 -18.75
C GLU A 18 -7.24 -0.72 -18.52
N ARG A 19 -7.04 -2.02 -18.81
CA ARG A 19 -8.05 -3.07 -18.61
C ARG A 19 -8.60 -3.05 -17.19
N ASN A 20 -7.74 -3.12 -16.18
CA ASN A 20 -8.19 -3.15 -14.78
C ASN A 20 -8.94 -1.88 -14.39
N PHE A 21 -8.54 -0.71 -14.92
CA PHE A 21 -9.21 0.54 -14.64
C PHE A 21 -10.59 0.59 -15.30
N VAL A 22 -10.69 0.22 -16.58
CA VAL A 22 -11.96 0.12 -17.31
C VAL A 22 -12.90 -0.88 -16.64
N ASP A 23 -12.42 -2.08 -16.29
CA ASP A 23 -13.24 -3.12 -15.66
C ASP A 23 -13.75 -2.68 -14.28
N ALA A 24 -12.90 -2.02 -13.48
CA ALA A 24 -13.24 -1.58 -12.13
C ALA A 24 -14.16 -0.35 -12.09
N THR A 25 -14.10 0.53 -13.09
CA THR A 25 -14.84 1.80 -13.13
C THR A 25 -16.00 1.81 -14.11
N ARG A 26 -16.05 0.84 -15.03
CA ARG A 26 -17.01 0.75 -16.14
C ARG A 26 -17.07 1.99 -17.03
N ARG A 27 -16.02 2.83 -17.00
CA ARG A 27 -15.98 4.14 -17.66
C ARG A 27 -17.04 5.12 -17.17
N GLU A 28 -17.48 4.97 -15.92
CA GLU A 28 -18.55 5.75 -15.32
C GLU A 28 -18.02 6.89 -14.43
N GLU A 29 -18.88 7.88 -14.21
CA GLU A 29 -18.71 8.87 -13.14
C GLU A 29 -18.74 8.17 -11.77
N PRO A 30 -17.98 8.65 -10.76
CA PRO A 30 -17.16 9.85 -10.77
C PRO A 30 -15.72 9.63 -11.26
N PHE A 31 -15.39 8.45 -11.80
CA PHE A 31 -14.02 8.07 -12.14
C PHE A 31 -13.56 8.65 -13.48
N TYR A 32 -14.47 8.82 -14.42
CA TYR A 32 -14.23 9.45 -15.72
C TYR A 32 -14.83 10.85 -15.75
N GLN A 33 -14.00 11.89 -15.64
CA GLN A 33 -14.46 13.28 -15.62
C GLN A 33 -13.89 14.07 -16.80
N THR A 34 -14.64 15.06 -17.29
CA THR A 34 -14.14 16.03 -18.27
C THR A 34 -13.92 17.38 -17.57
N ILE A 35 -12.67 17.81 -17.45
CA ILE A 35 -12.28 19.07 -16.81
C ILE A 35 -11.56 19.94 -17.84
N ASN A 36 -12.08 21.14 -18.11
CA ASN A 36 -11.56 22.08 -19.12
C ASN A 36 -11.37 21.40 -20.50
N GLY A 37 -12.35 20.60 -20.92
CA GLY A 37 -12.31 19.85 -22.18
C GLY A 37 -11.34 18.66 -22.20
N LYS A 38 -10.64 18.35 -21.10
CA LYS A 38 -9.70 17.23 -20.99
C LYS A 38 -10.29 16.11 -20.14
N LYS A 39 -10.22 14.87 -20.65
CA LYS A 39 -10.58 13.68 -19.88
C LYS A 39 -9.58 13.45 -18.75
N ARG A 40 -10.09 13.24 -17.55
CA ARG A 40 -9.35 12.92 -16.33
C ARG A 40 -9.90 11.62 -15.77
N HIS A 41 -8.99 10.78 -15.31
CA HIS A 41 -9.28 9.45 -14.79
C HIS A 41 -8.90 9.45 -13.33
N TYR A 42 -9.87 9.27 -12.45
CA TYR A 42 -9.68 9.31 -11.01
C TYR A 42 -9.96 7.98 -10.35
N ALA A 43 -9.39 7.81 -9.16
CA ALA A 43 -9.61 6.70 -8.26
C ALA A 43 -9.22 7.14 -6.83
N TYR A 44 -9.04 6.19 -5.92
CA TYR A 44 -8.48 6.43 -4.59
C TYR A 44 -7.14 5.72 -4.39
N CYS A 45 -6.34 6.29 -3.50
CA CYS A 45 -5.17 5.64 -2.96
C CYS A 45 -5.59 4.43 -2.10
N PRO A 46 -5.00 3.22 -2.31
CA PRO A 46 -5.25 2.05 -1.47
C PRO A 46 -4.93 2.24 0.01
N ALA A 47 -3.97 3.11 0.34
CA ALA A 47 -3.48 3.29 1.70
C ALA A 47 -4.18 4.42 2.47
N CYS A 48 -4.29 5.62 1.90
CA CYS A 48 -4.81 6.80 2.60
C CYS A 48 -6.20 7.26 2.11
N GLU A 49 -6.78 6.58 1.12
CA GLU A 49 -8.09 6.87 0.52
C GLU A 49 -8.28 8.27 -0.09
N ASN A 50 -7.21 9.07 -0.15
CA ASN A 50 -7.23 10.33 -0.88
C ASN A 50 -7.42 10.09 -2.38
N PRO A 51 -8.04 11.05 -3.09
CA PRO A 51 -8.15 10.99 -4.54
C PRO A 51 -6.79 10.84 -5.23
N VAL A 52 -6.75 10.01 -6.25
CA VAL A 52 -5.61 9.85 -7.16
C VAL A 52 -6.07 10.01 -8.60
N MET A 53 -5.19 10.52 -9.45
CA MET A 53 -5.38 10.57 -10.89
C MET A 53 -4.54 9.47 -11.54
N LEU A 54 -5.15 8.72 -12.45
CA LEU A 54 -4.46 7.76 -13.30
C LEU A 54 -3.89 8.51 -14.50
N ILE A 55 -2.57 8.43 -14.62
CA ILE A 55 -1.77 9.06 -15.66
C ILE A 55 -1.49 8.01 -16.74
N HIS A 56 -1.66 8.39 -18.01
CA HIS A 56 -1.40 7.58 -19.20
C HIS A 56 -2.36 6.37 -19.39
N VAL A 57 -3.64 6.51 -19.06
CA VAL A 57 -4.65 5.43 -19.17
C VAL A 57 -4.87 4.93 -20.60
N HIS A 58 -4.91 5.85 -21.57
CA HIS A 58 -5.21 5.56 -22.99
C HIS A 58 -4.03 5.97 -23.89
N VAL A 59 -2.81 5.82 -23.37
CA VAL A 59 -1.60 6.18 -24.10
C VAL A 59 -0.92 4.86 -24.43
N ASP A 60 -1.14 4.37 -25.64
CA ASP A 60 -0.60 3.11 -26.16
C ASP A 60 0.92 3.19 -26.25
N ASN A 61 1.69 3.00 -25.16
CA ASN A 61 3.16 2.93 -25.14
C ASN A 61 3.92 4.04 -25.93
N GLN A 62 3.25 5.13 -26.34
CA GLN A 62 3.72 6.06 -27.37
C GLN A 62 4.40 7.29 -26.80
N VAL A 63 4.26 7.55 -25.50
CA VAL A 63 5.04 8.61 -24.87
C VAL A 63 6.34 8.02 -24.41
N VAL A 64 7.32 8.18 -25.29
CA VAL A 64 8.74 8.08 -25.01
C VAL A 64 9.20 9.41 -24.41
N ASP A 65 9.94 9.36 -23.30
CA ASP A 65 10.70 10.53 -22.85
C ASP A 65 11.82 10.86 -23.85
N GLU A 66 12.59 11.92 -23.58
CA GLU A 66 13.72 12.34 -24.43
C GLU A 66 14.76 11.21 -24.61
N ASP A 67 14.77 10.22 -23.71
CA ASP A 67 15.65 9.05 -23.68
C ASP A 67 15.02 7.77 -24.29
N GLN A 68 13.89 7.87 -25.01
CA GLN A 68 13.16 6.74 -25.60
C GLN A 68 12.59 5.73 -24.58
N ARG A 69 12.33 6.13 -23.33
CA ARG A 69 11.68 5.27 -22.33
C ARG A 69 10.17 5.42 -22.36
N THR A 70 9.45 4.32 -22.48
CA THR A 70 7.99 4.28 -22.35
C THR A 70 7.57 4.79 -20.97
N LEU A 71 6.71 5.80 -20.90
CA LEU A 71 6.20 6.31 -19.64
C LEU A 71 5.05 5.43 -19.11
N PRO A 72 5.27 4.62 -18.06
CA PRO A 72 4.28 3.65 -17.60
C PRO A 72 3.05 4.34 -16.99
N MET A 73 1.89 3.71 -17.18
CA MET A 73 0.66 4.10 -16.49
C MET A 73 0.88 4.03 -14.98
N HIS A 74 0.48 5.08 -14.26
CA HIS A 74 0.63 5.15 -12.81
C HIS A 74 -0.45 6.04 -12.18
N ALA A 75 -0.73 5.80 -10.90
CA ALA A 75 -1.56 6.69 -10.10
C ALA A 75 -0.71 7.76 -9.39
N LYS A 76 -1.25 8.98 -9.32
CA LYS A 76 -0.67 10.14 -8.64
C LYS A 76 -1.69 10.77 -7.71
N HIS A 77 -1.31 11.08 -6.47
CA HIS A 77 -2.22 11.79 -5.55
C HIS A 77 -2.63 13.16 -6.10
N VAL A 78 -3.89 13.49 -5.87
CA VAL A 78 -4.46 14.82 -6.14
C VAL A 78 -4.54 15.55 -4.79
N LYS A 79 -3.91 16.72 -4.69
CA LYS A 79 -3.89 17.55 -3.47
C LYS A 79 -5.07 18.53 -3.44
N SER A 80 -6.24 18.06 -3.84
CA SER A 80 -7.48 18.82 -3.87
C SER A 80 -8.67 17.87 -3.87
N ASP A 81 -9.84 18.39 -3.51
CA ASP A 81 -11.08 17.66 -3.64
C ASP A 81 -11.37 17.33 -5.11
N VAL A 82 -11.96 16.16 -5.33
CA VAL A 82 -12.43 15.72 -6.66
C VAL A 82 -13.96 15.61 -6.59
N PRO A 83 -14.70 16.46 -7.32
CA PRO A 83 -16.16 16.46 -7.32
C PRO A 83 -16.73 15.06 -7.61
N GLY A 84 -17.79 14.66 -6.90
CA GLY A 84 -18.43 13.35 -7.03
C GLY A 84 -17.62 12.16 -6.52
N LEU A 85 -16.30 12.29 -6.35
CA LEU A 85 -15.42 11.22 -5.89
C LEU A 85 -15.13 11.37 -4.39
N GLY A 86 -14.41 12.41 -3.98
CA GLY A 86 -14.11 12.57 -2.56
C GLY A 86 -13.20 13.74 -2.21
N LYS A 87 -13.18 14.02 -0.91
CA LYS A 87 -12.37 15.08 -0.32
C LYS A 87 -10.93 14.64 -0.09
N TYR A 88 -10.01 15.60 -0.21
CA TYR A 88 -8.62 15.47 0.15
C TYR A 88 -8.42 15.63 1.67
N ASN A 89 -7.58 14.77 2.25
CA ASN A 89 -7.18 14.83 3.64
C ASN A 89 -5.65 14.94 3.75
N GLN A 90 -5.16 16.10 4.21
CA GLN A 90 -3.74 16.39 4.36
C GLN A 90 -3.05 15.46 5.37
N ALA A 91 -3.66 15.23 6.54
CA ALA A 91 -3.08 14.37 7.58
C ALA A 91 -2.91 12.90 7.10
N ALA A 92 -3.87 12.41 6.34
CA ALA A 92 -3.79 11.09 5.70
C ALA A 92 -2.74 11.04 4.58
N TYR A 93 -2.54 12.14 3.86
CA TYR A 93 -1.51 12.26 2.83
C TYR A 93 -0.10 12.22 3.44
N ASP A 94 0.15 12.95 4.52
CA ASP A 94 1.48 13.10 5.13
C ASP A 94 2.02 11.79 5.73
N THR A 95 1.12 10.89 6.08
CA THR A 95 1.42 9.56 6.61
C THR A 95 1.31 8.45 5.56
N CYS A 96 1.00 8.78 4.30
CA CYS A 96 0.77 7.80 3.25
C CYS A 96 2.09 7.21 2.71
N PRO A 97 2.25 5.88 2.71
CA PRO A 97 3.47 5.23 2.20
C PRO A 97 3.68 5.46 0.70
N TYR A 98 2.59 5.68 -0.06
CA TYR A 98 2.65 5.96 -1.50
C TYR A 98 2.86 7.44 -1.85
N ALA A 99 2.65 8.37 -0.91
CA ALA A 99 2.87 9.80 -1.12
C ALA A 99 4.32 10.19 -0.86
N ASN A 100 4.95 9.55 0.13
CA ASN A 100 6.34 9.77 0.47
C ASN A 100 7.11 8.44 0.45
N PRO A 101 7.73 8.04 -0.68
CA PRO A 101 8.46 6.78 -0.77
C PRO A 101 9.58 6.65 0.26
N SER A 102 10.21 7.76 0.65
CA SER A 102 11.25 7.78 1.69
C SER A 102 10.72 7.42 3.09
N SER A 103 9.40 7.49 3.31
CA SER A 103 8.80 6.99 4.56
C SER A 103 8.99 5.48 4.74
N SER A 104 9.09 4.73 3.63
CA SER A 104 9.26 3.28 3.61
C SER A 104 10.69 2.81 3.91
N THR A 105 11.67 3.73 3.90
CA THR A 105 13.07 3.47 4.29
C THR A 105 13.49 4.26 5.53
N SER A 106 12.65 5.20 5.97
CA SER A 106 12.90 6.05 7.13
C SER A 106 12.80 5.26 8.43
N LYS A 107 13.91 5.19 9.17
CA LYS A 107 13.95 4.68 10.56
C LYS A 107 13.23 5.58 11.58
N LYS A 108 12.70 6.74 11.15
CA LYS A 108 11.94 7.63 12.03
C LYS A 108 10.70 6.91 12.57
N ARG A 109 10.40 7.20 13.84
CA ARG A 109 9.20 6.70 14.51
C ARG A 109 8.03 7.68 14.28
N ARG A 110 6.81 7.17 14.33
CA ARG A 110 5.57 7.93 14.49
C ARG A 110 5.19 7.92 15.96
N GLU A 111 4.46 8.95 16.39
CA GLU A 111 3.82 8.95 17.70
C GLU A 111 2.72 7.89 17.76
N GLN A 112 2.37 7.47 18.97
CA GLN A 112 1.22 6.59 19.19
C GLN A 112 -0.06 7.33 18.78
N GLY A 113 -0.95 6.64 18.08
CA GLY A 113 -2.27 7.13 17.70
C GLY A 113 -2.98 6.17 16.76
N ALA A 114 -4.04 6.65 16.10
CA ALA A 114 -4.96 5.81 15.33
C ALA A 114 -4.28 4.82 14.37
N VAL A 115 -3.24 5.24 13.64
CA VAL A 115 -2.52 4.35 12.71
C VAL A 115 -1.74 3.26 13.45
N SER A 116 -1.03 3.61 14.52
CA SER A 116 -0.22 2.63 15.26
C SER A 116 -1.10 1.69 16.08
N ASP A 117 -2.22 2.19 16.62
CA ASP A 117 -3.26 1.40 17.30
C ASP A 117 -3.90 0.40 16.33
N GLU A 118 -4.24 0.84 15.11
CA GLU A 118 -4.80 -0.02 14.08
C GLU A 118 -3.83 -1.15 13.70
N LEU A 119 -2.53 -0.85 13.55
CA LEU A 119 -1.52 -1.87 13.25
C LEU A 119 -1.40 -2.92 14.36
N LEU A 120 -1.40 -2.51 15.63
CA LEU A 120 -1.40 -3.44 16.76
C LEU A 120 -2.68 -4.28 16.80
N TRP A 121 -3.83 -3.65 16.55
CA TRP A 121 -5.10 -4.35 16.50
C TRP A 121 -5.13 -5.41 15.40
N LEU A 122 -4.59 -5.11 14.21
CA LEU A 122 -4.49 -6.08 13.12
C LEU A 122 -3.61 -7.27 13.48
N VAL A 123 -2.43 -7.03 14.08
CA VAL A 123 -1.53 -8.11 14.54
C VAL A 123 -2.21 -9.00 15.58
N LYS A 124 -2.94 -8.40 16.53
CA LYS A 124 -3.64 -9.12 17.60
C LYS A 124 -4.86 -9.90 17.10
N THR A 125 -5.61 -9.33 16.17
CA THR A 125 -6.94 -9.84 15.77
C THR A 125 -6.86 -10.80 14.59
N PHE A 126 -5.88 -10.62 13.69
CA PHE A 126 -5.75 -11.43 12.48
C PHE A 126 -4.34 -12.03 12.33
N PRO A 127 -3.81 -12.76 13.34
CA PRO A 127 -2.51 -13.41 13.23
C PRO A 127 -2.50 -14.44 12.09
N ASP A 128 -3.57 -15.20 11.89
CA ASP A 128 -3.66 -16.22 10.83
C ASP A 128 -3.56 -15.61 9.43
N ALA A 129 -4.16 -14.43 9.23
CA ALA A 129 -4.05 -13.72 7.96
C ALA A 129 -2.61 -13.30 7.66
N ILE A 130 -1.86 -12.91 8.70
CA ILE A 130 -0.43 -12.59 8.59
C ILE A 130 0.37 -13.83 8.21
N ASP A 131 0.15 -14.98 8.88
CA ASP A 131 0.82 -16.25 8.56
C ASP A 131 0.54 -16.70 7.13
N ILE A 132 -0.73 -16.67 6.70
CA ILE A 132 -1.14 -17.03 5.34
C ILE A 132 -0.41 -16.17 4.30
N ILE A 133 -0.34 -14.85 4.50
CA ILE A 133 0.35 -13.95 3.57
C ILE A 133 1.85 -14.24 3.54
N ILE A 134 2.48 -14.47 4.69
CA ILE A 134 3.91 -14.79 4.77
C ILE A 134 4.22 -16.09 4.02
N ARG A 135 3.42 -17.15 4.25
CA ARG A 135 3.57 -18.43 3.56
C ARG A 135 3.40 -18.28 2.05
N ARG A 136 2.38 -17.54 1.62
CA ARG A 136 2.06 -17.36 0.21
C ARG A 136 3.11 -16.51 -0.52
N ASP A 137 3.48 -15.36 0.04
CA ASP A 137 4.26 -14.34 -0.67
C ASP A 137 5.77 -14.53 -0.46
N VAL A 138 6.19 -15.12 0.66
CA VAL A 138 7.63 -15.30 0.98
C VAL A 138 8.04 -16.78 0.99
N GLY A 139 7.08 -17.71 1.04
CA GLY A 139 7.36 -19.15 1.03
C GLY A 139 7.85 -19.69 2.37
N ILE A 140 7.79 -18.91 3.45
CA ILE A 140 8.22 -19.32 4.79
C ILE A 140 7.04 -19.95 5.52
N ALA A 141 7.12 -21.25 5.80
CA ALA A 141 6.23 -21.94 6.71
C ALA A 141 6.86 -22.00 8.11
N ALA A 142 6.69 -20.92 8.88
CA ALA A 142 7.17 -20.88 10.26
C ALA A 142 6.41 -21.89 11.13
N SER A 143 7.11 -22.52 12.08
CA SER A 143 6.41 -23.23 13.16
C SER A 143 5.56 -22.25 13.96
N GLU A 144 4.46 -22.72 14.54
CA GLU A 144 3.58 -21.90 15.38
C GLU A 144 4.36 -21.15 16.46
N LYS A 145 5.30 -21.84 17.13
CA LYS A 145 6.19 -21.24 18.14
C LYS A 145 7.02 -20.09 17.57
N LEU A 146 7.61 -20.27 16.38
CA LEU A 146 8.41 -19.23 15.74
C LEU A 146 7.53 -18.04 15.30
N PHE A 147 6.36 -18.31 14.75
CA PHE A 147 5.41 -17.29 14.33
C PHE A 147 4.92 -16.44 15.50
N LEU A 148 4.55 -17.07 16.62
CA LEU A 148 4.17 -16.35 17.84
C LEU A 148 5.33 -15.52 18.40
N ALA A 149 6.55 -16.06 18.45
CA ALA A 149 7.72 -15.32 18.88
C ALA A 149 7.98 -14.07 18.01
N MET A 150 7.79 -14.20 16.69
CA MET A 150 7.88 -13.08 15.74
C MET A 150 6.87 -11.97 16.05
N LEU A 151 5.59 -12.32 16.25
CA LEU A 151 4.56 -11.33 16.58
C LEU A 151 4.79 -10.66 17.93
N THR A 152 5.26 -11.42 18.92
CA THR A 152 5.65 -10.90 20.24
C THR A 152 6.80 -9.92 20.13
N ASN A 153 7.88 -10.28 19.42
CA ASN A 153 9.02 -9.40 19.18
C ASN A 153 8.60 -8.12 18.46
N PHE A 154 7.73 -8.21 17.45
CA PHE A 154 7.22 -7.04 16.74
C PHE A 154 6.50 -6.06 17.70
N LYS A 155 5.74 -6.57 18.67
CA LYS A 155 5.07 -5.74 19.68
C LYS A 155 6.06 -5.14 20.68
N GLU A 156 6.97 -5.96 21.21
CA GLU A 156 7.96 -5.54 22.24
C GLU A 156 8.95 -4.50 21.72
N GLU A 157 9.37 -4.63 20.46
CA GLU A 157 10.24 -3.65 19.80
C GLU A 157 9.47 -2.44 19.24
N GLU A 158 8.19 -2.31 19.60
CA GLU A 158 7.32 -1.21 19.19
C GLU A 158 7.28 -1.05 17.66
N GLY A 159 7.22 -2.18 16.94
CA GLY A 159 7.26 -2.27 15.49
C GLY A 159 6.21 -1.38 14.80
N HIS A 160 5.02 -1.27 15.40
CA HIS A 160 3.89 -0.45 14.96
C HIS A 160 4.21 1.06 14.93
N LEU A 161 5.25 1.51 15.63
CA LEU A 161 5.69 2.91 15.67
C LEU A 161 6.70 3.27 14.58
N TYR A 162 7.20 2.33 13.77
CA TYR A 162 8.09 2.70 12.68
C TYR A 162 7.31 3.24 11.46
N ARG A 163 7.75 4.37 10.91
CA ARG A 163 7.06 5.02 9.77
C ARG A 163 7.00 4.16 8.51
N TYR A 164 7.94 3.25 8.32
CA TYR A 164 7.94 2.32 7.19
C TYR A 164 6.95 1.17 7.35
N VAL A 165 6.38 0.94 8.55
CA VAL A 165 5.39 -0.11 8.80
C VAL A 165 4.00 0.42 8.50
N SER A 166 3.25 -0.26 7.65
CA SER A 166 1.94 0.14 7.16
C SER A 166 1.07 -1.10 6.96
N LYS A 167 -0.26 -0.94 6.84
CA LYS A 167 -1.17 -2.08 6.65
C LYS A 167 -0.76 -2.99 5.47
N PRO A 168 -0.40 -2.45 4.28
CA PRO A 168 0.00 -3.29 3.15
C PRO A 168 1.27 -4.11 3.37
N ASN A 169 2.20 -3.65 4.19
CA ASN A 169 3.47 -4.35 4.43
C ASN A 169 3.62 -4.89 5.86
N LEU A 170 2.52 -4.92 6.62
CA LEU A 170 2.51 -5.38 8.00
C LEU A 170 3.04 -6.82 8.13
N PRO A 171 2.62 -7.80 7.29
CA PRO A 171 3.13 -9.17 7.39
C PRO A 171 4.66 -9.27 7.27
N TYR A 172 5.25 -8.57 6.31
CA TYR A 172 6.71 -8.54 6.10
C TYR A 172 7.43 -7.79 7.22
N SER A 173 6.82 -6.71 7.72
CA SER A 173 7.36 -5.90 8.80
C SER A 173 7.41 -6.68 10.11
N SER A 174 6.42 -7.54 10.35
CA SER A 174 6.40 -8.46 11.49
C SER A 174 7.56 -9.46 11.43
N MET A 175 7.94 -9.95 10.24
CA MET A 175 9.10 -10.85 10.08
C MET A 175 10.46 -10.19 10.33
N TYR A 176 10.65 -8.99 9.79
CA TYR A 176 11.96 -8.33 9.65
C TYR A 176 12.73 -8.13 10.97
N ARG A 177 12.04 -8.17 12.11
CA ARG A 177 12.65 -7.99 13.44
C ARG A 177 12.55 -9.20 14.36
N THR A 178 12.34 -10.40 13.80
CA THR A 178 12.58 -11.60 14.61
C THR A 178 14.08 -11.71 14.83
N LYS A 179 14.57 -11.39 16.03
CA LYS A 179 15.83 -11.97 16.47
C LYS A 179 15.59 -13.47 16.47
N LEU A 180 16.17 -14.16 15.48
CA LEU A 180 16.35 -15.61 15.56
C LEU A 180 17.32 -15.85 16.71
N SER A 181 16.81 -15.85 17.94
CA SER A 181 17.52 -16.34 19.13
C SER A 181 17.61 -17.85 19.00
N GLY A 182 18.50 -18.29 18.11
CA GLY A 182 18.71 -19.69 17.79
C GLY A 182 19.42 -19.79 16.45
N SER A 183 20.69 -20.17 16.49
CA SER A 183 21.50 -20.56 15.34
C SER A 183 20.83 -21.70 14.58
N ALA A 184 19.87 -21.41 13.71
CA ALA A 184 19.40 -22.35 12.70
C ALA A 184 20.46 -22.38 11.60
N LYS A 185 21.38 -23.36 11.67
CA LYS A 185 22.21 -23.73 10.54
C LYS A 185 21.27 -24.08 9.39
N ILE A 186 21.26 -23.26 8.34
CA ILE A 186 20.66 -23.62 7.07
C ILE A 186 21.50 -24.79 6.56
N GLN A 187 21.02 -26.02 6.74
CA GLN A 187 21.58 -27.17 6.04
C GLN A 187 21.14 -27.06 4.59
N THR A 188 22.04 -26.56 3.76
CA THR A 188 21.98 -26.81 2.32
C THR A 188 22.45 -28.25 2.09
N SER A 189 21.53 -29.07 1.58
CA SER A 189 21.77 -30.39 0.98
C SER A 189 22.85 -30.35 -0.10
#